data_AF-A0A2V2SD44-F1
#
_entry.id   AF-A0A2V2SD44-F1
#
_cell.length_a   1.000
_cell.length_b   1.000
_cell.length_c   1.000
_cell.angle_alpha   90.00
_cell.angle_beta   90.00
_cell.angle_gamma   90.00
#
_symmetry.space_group_name_H-M   'P 1'
#
loop_
_entity.id
_entity.type
_entity.pdbx_description
1 polymer ?
#
loop_
_entity_poly.entity_id
_entity_poly.type
_entity_poly.pdbx_seq_one_letter_code
_entity_poly.pdbx_strand_id
1 'polypeptide(L)'
;MRPISRKPIYALATLAAASVAGFATHGWLAALYWPLALCAVVVALAITVFVLRLVLGILGFKSRLHRIRARMNALSPEQLRELMQNPTHPDSQFALAELMRRGVDARPTKDQLFSMLTSGNPRLCGDAMANLQVFYPGLSLPEGASNLDTPELWESRVEAFRRAE
;
A
#
# COMPACT_ATOMS: atom_id res chain seq x y z
N MET A 1 -7.21 -5.89 35.63
CA MET A 1 -8.51 -5.25 35.29
C MET A 1 -8.34 -4.45 34.00
N ARG A 2 -9.07 -4.78 32.92
CA ARG A 2 -9.04 -3.96 31.69
C ARG A 2 -9.94 -2.74 31.86
N PRO A 3 -9.53 -1.52 31.46
CA PRO A 3 -10.36 -0.33 31.57
C PRO A 3 -11.61 -0.48 30.70
N ILE A 4 -12.79 -0.36 31.32
CA ILE A 4 -14.07 -0.36 30.62
C ILE A 4 -14.14 0.94 29.80
N SER A 5 -14.28 0.80 28.48
CA SER A 5 -14.43 1.93 27.58
C SER A 5 -15.76 2.65 27.88
N ARG A 6 -15.73 3.97 28.08
CA ARG A 6 -16.94 4.79 28.33
C ARG A 6 -17.75 5.10 27.06
N LYS A 7 -17.21 4.77 25.87
CA LYS A 7 -17.83 5.01 24.55
C LYS A 7 -19.29 4.50 24.41
N PRO A 8 -19.64 3.25 24.80
CA PRO A 8 -21.02 2.77 24.70
C PRO A 8 -21.99 3.53 25.60
N ILE A 9 -21.54 4.01 26.77
CA ILE A 9 -22.36 4.78 27.70
C ILE A 9 -22.78 6.11 27.06
N TYR A 10 -21.83 6.81 26.43
CA TYR A 10 -22.13 8.06 25.72
C TYR A 10 -23.04 7.83 24.51
N ALA A 11 -22.84 6.76 23.74
CA ALA A 11 -23.70 6.44 22.59
C ALA A 11 -25.15 6.18 23.01
N LEU A 12 -25.36 5.39 24.06
CA LEU A 12 -26.69 5.13 24.61
C LEU A 12 -27.36 6.39 25.15
N ALA A 13 -26.61 7.24 25.86
CA ALA A 13 -27.13 8.52 26.36
C ALA A 13 -27.59 9.45 25.23
N THR A 14 -26.82 9.54 24.14
CA THR A 14 -27.18 10.37 22.97
C THR A 14 -28.41 9.85 22.25
N LEU A 15 -28.54 8.53 22.08
CA LEU A 15 -29.73 7.92 21.46
C LEU A 15 -30.97 8.11 22.33
N ALA A 16 -30.84 7.95 23.65
CA ALA A 16 -31.93 8.20 24.59
C ALA A 16 -32.37 9.68 24.56
N ALA A 17 -31.42 10.62 24.54
CA ALA A 17 -31.71 12.04 24.41
C ALA A 17 -32.44 12.37 23.08
N ALA A 18 -32.02 11.75 21.97
CA ALA A 18 -32.67 11.92 20.67
C ALA A 18 -34.11 11.37 20.68
N SER A 19 -34.36 10.23 21.33
CA SER A 19 -35.70 9.67 21.49
C SER A 19 -36.61 10.56 22.35
N VAL A 20 -36.10 11.11 23.47
CA VAL A 20 -36.85 12.05 24.33
C VAL A 20 -37.19 13.33 23.57
N ALA A 21 -36.25 13.89 22.80
CA ALA A 21 -36.47 15.08 21.99
C ALA A 21 -37.48 14.83 20.85
N GLY A 22 -37.41 13.67 20.20
CA GLY A 22 -38.37 13.25 19.19
C GLY A 22 -39.78 13.11 19.76
N PHE A 23 -39.91 12.48 20.93
CA PHE A 23 -41.18 12.34 21.63
C PHE A 23 -41.81 13.70 21.96
N ALA A 24 -41.03 14.63 22.50
CA ALA A 24 -41.52 15.93 22.94
C ALA A 24 -42.05 16.81 21.79
N THR A 25 -41.55 16.63 20.57
CA THR A 25 -41.91 17.49 19.44
C THR A 25 -43.00 16.90 18.55
N HIS A 26 -43.01 15.58 18.34
CA HIS A 26 -43.86 14.92 17.33
C HIS A 26 -44.49 13.61 17.85
N GLY A 27 -44.41 13.33 19.14
CA GLY A 27 -45.05 12.17 19.79
C GLY A 27 -44.33 10.83 19.56
N TRP A 28 -45.06 9.74 19.80
CA TRP A 28 -44.50 8.37 19.88
C TRP A 28 -43.76 7.89 18.64
N LEU A 29 -44.23 8.25 17.44
CA LEU A 29 -43.56 7.85 16.19
C LEU A 29 -42.17 8.48 16.08
N ALA A 30 -42.03 9.75 16.44
CA ALA A 30 -40.75 10.44 16.36
C ALA A 30 -39.73 9.96 17.40
N ALA A 31 -40.17 9.42 18.54
CA ALA A 31 -39.29 8.80 19.53
C ALA A 31 -38.49 7.60 18.96
N LEU A 32 -39.08 6.91 17.96
CA LEU A 32 -38.46 5.80 17.24
C LEU A 32 -37.66 6.27 16.02
N TYR A 33 -38.17 7.24 15.25
CA TYR A 33 -37.50 7.67 14.01
C TYR A 33 -36.28 8.56 14.23
N TRP A 34 -36.27 9.41 15.26
CA TRP A 34 -35.14 10.31 15.53
C TRP A 34 -33.80 9.61 15.83
N PRO A 35 -33.72 8.57 16.69
CA PRO A 35 -32.47 7.85 16.89
C PRO A 35 -32.01 7.12 15.62
N LEU A 36 -32.94 6.59 14.82
CA LEU A 36 -32.62 5.95 13.53
C LEU A 36 -32.07 6.97 12.52
N ALA A 37 -32.71 8.14 12.42
CA ALA A 37 -32.25 9.23 11.57
C ALA A 37 -30.86 9.73 12.03
N LEU A 38 -30.63 9.85 13.33
CA LEU A 38 -29.32 10.22 13.87
C LEU A 38 -28.24 9.19 13.49
N CYS A 39 -28.52 7.89 13.65
CA CYS A 39 -27.62 6.83 13.20
C CYS A 39 -27.33 6.92 11.70
N ALA A 40 -28.37 7.13 10.88
CA ALA A 40 -28.23 7.27 9.43
C ALA A 40 -27.34 8.46 9.06
N VAL A 41 -27.52 9.61 9.71
CA VAL A 41 -26.70 10.81 9.50
C VAL A 41 -25.24 10.56 9.91
N VAL A 42 -25.01 9.92 11.05
CA VAL A 42 -23.64 9.58 11.51
C VAL A 42 -22.95 8.64 10.53
N VAL A 43 -23.65 7.60 10.04
CA VAL A 43 -23.13 6.68 9.04
C VAL A 43 -22.84 7.39 7.71
N ALA A 44 -23.77 8.22 7.22
CA ALA A 44 -23.58 8.99 6.01
C ALA A 44 -22.38 9.95 6.11
N LEU A 45 -22.20 10.61 7.26
CA LEU A 45 -21.04 11.47 7.52
C LEU A 45 -19.74 10.66 7.54
N ALA A 46 -19.73 9.49 8.19
CA ALA A 46 -18.56 8.61 8.23
C ALA A 46 -18.16 8.14 6.83
N ILE A 47 -19.12 7.74 6.00
CA ILE A 47 -18.89 7.37 4.59
C ILE A 47 -18.34 8.58 3.82
N THR A 48 -18.93 9.76 3.98
CA THR A 48 -18.48 10.98 3.30
C THR A 48 -17.04 11.32 3.65
N VAL A 49 -16.68 11.27 4.93
CA VAL A 49 -15.30 11.51 5.39
C VAL A 49 -14.35 10.46 4.84
N PHE A 50 -14.76 9.19 4.82
CA PHE A 50 -13.97 8.11 4.26
C PHE A 50 -13.69 8.32 2.76
N VAL A 51 -14.74 8.58 1.97
CA VAL A 51 -14.63 8.84 0.53
C VAL A 51 -13.78 10.08 0.27
N LEU A 52 -13.97 11.17 1.03
CA LEU A 52 -13.16 12.38 0.90
C LEU A 52 -11.68 12.10 1.14
N ARG A 53 -11.35 11.34 2.21
CA ARG A 53 -9.96 10.95 2.49
C ARG A 53 -9.39 10.08 1.38
N LEU A 54 -10.17 9.15 0.85
CA LEU A 54 -9.76 8.30 -0.28
C LEU A 54 -9.44 9.15 -1.51
N VAL A 55 -10.34 10.05 -1.90
CA VAL A 55 -10.15 10.94 -3.07
C VAL A 55 -8.93 11.84 -2.89
N LEU A 56 -8.78 12.49 -1.72
CA LEU A 56 -7.62 13.33 -1.44
C LEU A 56 -6.31 12.52 -1.45
N GLY A 57 -6.34 11.28 -0.95
CA GLY A 57 -5.22 10.35 -1.03
C GLY A 57 -4.82 10.03 -2.47
N ILE A 58 -5.81 9.72 -3.33
CA ILE A 58 -5.59 9.43 -4.75
C ILE A 58 -5.03 10.66 -5.49
N LEU A 59 -5.61 11.85 -5.26
CA LEU A 59 -5.12 13.10 -5.87
C LEU A 59 -3.70 13.44 -5.42
N GLY A 60 -3.42 13.27 -4.13
CA GLY A 60 -2.08 13.43 -3.56
C GLY A 60 -1.08 12.47 -4.20
N PHE A 61 -1.43 11.19 -4.34
CA PHE A 61 -0.61 10.19 -5.00
C PHE A 61 -0.36 10.52 -6.48
N LYS A 62 -1.40 10.89 -7.22
CA LYS A 62 -1.30 11.30 -8.63
C LYS A 62 -0.34 12.48 -8.82
N SER A 63 -0.42 13.50 -7.96
CA SER A 63 0.48 14.66 -8.04
C SER A 63 1.94 14.30 -7.73
N ARG A 64 2.17 13.37 -6.79
CA ARG A 64 3.51 12.84 -6.49
C ARG A 64 4.07 12.07 -7.68
N LEU A 65 3.27 11.17 -8.27
CA LEU A 65 3.66 10.43 -9.47
C LEU A 65 3.99 11.36 -10.63
N HIS A 66 3.18 12.41 -10.86
CA HIS A 66 3.46 13.35 -11.93
C HIS A 66 4.79 14.08 -11.73
N ARG A 67 5.11 14.49 -10.49
CA ARG A 67 6.41 15.08 -10.17
C ARG A 67 7.56 14.11 -10.36
N ILE A 68 7.45 12.87 -9.88
CA ILE A 68 8.48 11.83 -10.07
C ILE A 68 8.70 11.59 -11.56
N ARG A 69 7.63 11.43 -12.33
CA ARG A 69 7.70 11.23 -13.79
C ARG A 69 8.33 12.42 -14.50
N ALA A 70 7.99 13.65 -14.14
CA ALA A 70 8.61 14.84 -14.70
C ALA A 70 10.12 14.89 -14.41
N ARG A 71 10.55 14.54 -13.19
CA ARG A 71 11.97 14.41 -12.85
C ARG A 71 12.65 13.33 -13.69
N MET A 72 12.09 12.13 -13.76
CA MET A 72 12.67 11.02 -14.51
C MET A 72 12.78 11.34 -16.01
N ASN A 73 11.75 11.98 -16.58
CA ASN A 73 11.75 12.42 -17.97
C ASN A 73 12.89 13.40 -18.29
N ALA A 74 13.30 14.24 -17.33
CA ALA A 74 14.37 15.22 -17.53
C ALA A 74 15.78 14.61 -17.46
N LEU A 75 15.94 13.41 -16.90
CA LEU A 75 17.24 12.75 -16.74
C LEU A 75 17.69 12.06 -18.03
N SER A 76 18.99 12.04 -18.28
CA SER A 76 19.59 11.27 -19.37
C SER A 76 19.54 9.76 -19.09
N PRO A 77 19.62 8.90 -20.12
CA PRO A 77 19.69 7.44 -19.91
C PRO A 77 20.81 7.00 -18.96
N GLU A 78 21.96 7.67 -18.99
CA GLU A 78 23.11 7.39 -18.12
C GLU A 78 22.80 7.70 -16.66
N GLN A 79 22.19 8.86 -16.40
CA GLN A 79 21.76 9.26 -15.06
C GLN A 79 20.67 8.32 -14.50
N LEU A 80 19.76 7.87 -15.37
CA LEU A 80 18.76 6.87 -14.98
C LEU A 80 19.39 5.52 -14.63
N ARG A 81 20.44 5.10 -15.36
CA ARG A 81 21.20 3.88 -15.02
C ARG A 81 21.92 4.01 -13.69
N GLU A 82 22.50 5.17 -13.40
CA GLU A 82 23.14 5.45 -12.11
C GLU A 82 22.13 5.36 -10.96
N LEU A 83 20.93 5.95 -11.12
CA LEU A 83 19.85 5.81 -10.13
C LEU A 83 19.41 4.36 -9.94
N MET A 84 19.36 3.57 -11.01
CA MET A 84 19.01 2.16 -10.96
C MET A 84 20.06 1.32 -10.24
N GLN A 85 21.35 1.67 -10.36
CA GLN A 85 22.45 0.97 -9.67
C GLN A 85 22.40 1.12 -8.15
N ASN A 86 21.64 2.09 -7.62
CA ASN A 86 21.37 2.22 -6.20
C ASN A 86 19.96 1.69 -5.86
N PRO A 87 19.79 0.39 -5.59
CA PRO A 87 18.48 -0.19 -5.34
C PRO A 87 17.82 0.32 -4.06
N THR A 88 18.59 0.92 -3.14
CA THR A 88 18.03 1.55 -1.92
C THR A 88 17.39 2.92 -2.20
N HIS A 89 17.71 3.54 -3.33
CA HIS A 89 17.15 4.83 -3.71
C HIS A 89 15.64 4.69 -4.01
N PRO A 90 14.78 5.58 -3.47
CA PRO A 90 13.33 5.45 -3.65
C PRO A 90 12.86 5.57 -5.10
N ASP A 91 13.66 6.21 -5.95
CA ASP A 91 13.35 6.40 -7.36
C ASP A 91 13.93 5.30 -8.29
N SER A 92 14.63 4.29 -7.77
CA SER A 92 15.31 3.26 -8.59
C SER A 92 14.34 2.51 -9.52
N GLN A 93 13.18 2.09 -8.99
CA GLN A 93 12.13 1.43 -9.77
C GLN A 93 11.50 2.35 -10.82
N PHE A 94 11.38 3.65 -10.52
CA PHE A 94 10.88 4.63 -11.49
C PHE A 94 11.89 4.87 -12.61
N ALA A 95 13.19 4.85 -12.29
CA ALA A 95 14.25 4.95 -13.28
C ALA A 95 14.28 3.73 -14.21
N LEU A 96 14.14 2.52 -13.66
CA LEU A 96 13.98 1.27 -14.42
C LEU A 96 12.79 1.35 -15.38
N ALA A 97 11.61 1.70 -14.87
CA ALA A 97 10.39 1.82 -15.67
C ALA A 97 10.54 2.85 -16.79
N GLU A 98 11.21 3.97 -16.52
CA GLU A 98 11.45 5.02 -17.51
C GLU A 98 12.46 4.59 -18.58
N LEU A 99 13.54 3.89 -18.22
CA LEU A 99 14.49 3.32 -19.19
C LEU A 99 13.80 2.32 -20.13
N MET A 100 12.99 1.42 -19.57
CA MET A 100 12.19 0.49 -20.36
C MET A 100 11.20 1.19 -21.27
N ARG A 101 10.54 2.25 -20.78
CA ARG A 101 9.62 3.08 -21.58
C ARG A 101 10.32 3.74 -22.76
N ARG A 102 11.61 4.07 -22.63
CA ARG A 102 12.46 4.64 -23.70
C ARG A 102 13.02 3.57 -24.64
N GLY A 103 12.70 2.29 -24.45
CA GLY A 103 13.23 1.18 -25.25
C GLY A 103 14.68 0.82 -24.92
N VAL A 104 15.23 1.33 -23.80
CA VAL A 104 16.56 0.95 -23.33
C VAL A 104 16.42 -0.33 -22.51
N ASP A 105 17.15 -1.37 -22.88
CA ASP A 105 17.22 -2.58 -22.06
C ASP A 105 17.96 -2.27 -20.75
N ALA A 106 17.19 -2.23 -19.67
CA ALA A 106 17.65 -1.94 -18.32
C ALA A 106 17.24 -3.06 -17.35
N ARG A 107 16.93 -4.25 -17.87
CA ARG A 107 16.53 -5.39 -17.04
C ARG A 107 17.63 -5.71 -16.01
N PRO A 108 17.30 -5.80 -14.71
CA PRO A 108 18.27 -6.20 -13.70
C PRO A 108 18.75 -7.62 -13.96
N THR A 109 20.02 -7.89 -13.75
CA THR A 109 20.57 -9.25 -13.94
C THR A 109 20.07 -10.19 -12.84
N LYS A 110 20.03 -11.50 -13.13
CA LYS A 110 19.65 -12.51 -12.12
C LYS A 110 20.51 -12.39 -10.85
N ASP A 111 21.81 -12.21 -11.00
CA ASP A 111 22.73 -12.06 -9.86
C ASP A 111 22.44 -10.82 -9.01
N GLN A 112 22.03 -9.70 -9.64
CA GLN A 112 21.59 -8.52 -8.91
C GLN A 112 20.33 -8.83 -8.10
N LEU A 113 19.35 -9.49 -8.71
CA LEU A 113 18.11 -9.87 -8.01
C LEU A 113 18.38 -10.88 -6.88
N PHE A 114 19.26 -11.85 -7.10
CA PHE A 114 19.65 -12.82 -6.07
C PHE A 114 20.37 -12.15 -4.90
N SER A 115 21.27 -11.21 -5.15
CA SER A 115 21.92 -10.46 -4.05
C SER A 115 20.93 -9.58 -3.28
N MET A 116 19.90 -9.05 -3.93
CA MET A 116 18.80 -8.34 -3.26
C MET A 116 17.91 -9.26 -2.41
N LEU A 117 17.66 -10.50 -2.85
CA LEU A 117 16.92 -11.49 -2.06
C LEU A 117 17.66 -11.88 -0.78
N THR A 118 18.98 -12.05 -0.85
CA THR A 118 19.81 -12.46 0.30
C THR A 118 20.29 -11.27 1.15
N SER A 119 19.87 -10.03 0.84
CA SER A 119 20.41 -8.83 1.48
C SER A 119 19.91 -8.60 2.92
N GLY A 120 18.94 -9.39 3.38
CA GLY A 120 18.25 -9.20 4.68
C GLY A 120 17.41 -7.93 4.79
N ASN A 121 17.23 -7.18 3.70
CA ASN A 121 16.37 -6.01 3.67
C ASN A 121 15.01 -6.39 3.06
N PRO A 122 13.91 -6.39 3.82
CA PRO A 122 12.60 -6.83 3.33
C PRO A 122 12.09 -6.05 2.13
N ARG A 123 12.51 -4.79 1.99
CA ARG A 123 12.15 -3.96 0.84
C ARG A 123 12.88 -4.43 -0.42
N LEU A 124 14.20 -4.61 -0.34
CA LEU A 124 15.00 -5.07 -1.48
C LEU A 124 14.59 -6.48 -1.90
N CYS A 125 14.31 -7.34 -0.92
CA CYS A 125 13.81 -8.68 -1.18
C CYS A 125 12.46 -8.64 -1.92
N GLY A 126 11.49 -7.84 -1.46
CA GLY A 126 10.20 -7.68 -2.13
C GLY A 126 10.33 -7.14 -3.56
N ASP A 127 11.19 -6.15 -3.76
CA ASP A 127 11.51 -5.60 -5.09
C ASP A 127 12.13 -6.67 -6.01
N ALA A 128 13.03 -7.50 -5.49
CA ALA A 128 13.68 -8.57 -6.24
C ALA A 128 12.70 -9.69 -6.62
N MET A 129 11.82 -10.08 -5.69
CA MET A 129 10.75 -11.04 -5.96
C MET A 129 9.84 -10.58 -7.09
N ALA A 130 9.39 -9.32 -7.05
CA ALA A 130 8.55 -8.74 -8.10
C ALA A 130 9.28 -8.70 -9.45
N ASN A 131 10.53 -8.25 -9.46
CA ASN A 131 11.33 -8.18 -10.69
C ASN A 131 11.66 -9.56 -11.26
N LEU A 132 11.88 -10.59 -10.43
CA LEU A 132 12.07 -11.97 -10.89
C LEU A 132 10.84 -12.48 -11.64
N GLN A 133 9.64 -12.29 -11.09
CA GLN A 133 8.40 -12.72 -11.74
C GLN A 133 8.14 -12.01 -13.07
N VAL A 134 8.48 -10.71 -13.15
CA VAL A 134 8.26 -9.91 -14.36
C VAL A 134 9.28 -10.21 -15.45
N PHE A 135 10.57 -10.27 -15.11
CA PHE A 135 11.65 -10.38 -16.11
C PHE A 135 12.12 -11.80 -16.37
N TYR A 136 11.90 -12.72 -15.43
CA TYR A 136 12.37 -14.10 -15.50
C TYR A 136 11.24 -15.07 -15.13
N PRO A 137 10.14 -15.12 -15.91
CA PRO A 137 8.97 -15.94 -15.59
C PRO A 137 9.25 -17.46 -15.54
N GLY A 138 10.37 -17.91 -16.10
CA GLY A 138 10.84 -19.30 -15.95
C GLY A 138 11.34 -19.65 -14.54
N LEU A 139 11.63 -18.66 -13.70
CA LEU A 139 12.00 -18.84 -12.29
C LEU A 139 10.76 -18.61 -11.43
N SER A 140 10.02 -19.69 -11.14
CA SER A 140 8.85 -19.62 -10.25
C SER A 140 9.30 -19.47 -8.80
N LEU A 141 8.81 -18.43 -8.12
CA LEU A 141 9.04 -18.30 -6.67
C LEU A 141 8.40 -19.49 -5.93
N PRO A 142 9.10 -20.10 -4.95
CA PRO A 142 8.55 -21.22 -4.20
C PRO A 142 7.30 -20.81 -3.42
N GLU A 143 6.41 -21.77 -3.24
CA GLU A 143 5.17 -21.54 -2.48
C GLU A 143 5.50 -21.11 -1.05
N GLY A 144 4.83 -20.06 -0.57
CA GLY A 144 5.09 -19.48 0.75
C GLY A 144 6.32 -18.56 0.83
N ALA A 145 6.98 -18.24 -0.28
CA ALA A 145 8.05 -17.25 -0.27
C ALA A 145 7.56 -15.87 0.19
N SER A 146 8.27 -15.29 1.14
CA SER A 146 7.98 -13.98 1.72
C SER A 146 9.20 -13.08 1.68
N ASN A 147 8.97 -11.79 1.51
CA ASN A 147 10.02 -10.79 1.66
C ASN A 147 10.48 -10.60 3.12
N LEU A 148 9.80 -11.25 4.07
CA LEU A 148 10.16 -11.30 5.49
C LEU A 148 10.97 -12.55 5.86
N ASP A 149 11.20 -13.46 4.92
CA ASP A 149 12.01 -14.64 5.15
C ASP A 149 13.47 -14.27 5.46
N THR A 150 14.14 -15.10 6.26
CA THR A 150 15.51 -14.81 6.69
C THR A 150 16.50 -14.91 5.52
N PRO A 151 17.64 -14.20 5.57
CA PRO A 151 18.66 -14.27 4.53
C PRO A 151 19.11 -15.69 4.21
N GLU A 152 19.27 -16.54 5.23
CA GLU A 152 19.75 -17.92 5.09
C GLU A 152 18.73 -18.78 4.33
N LEU A 153 17.43 -18.55 4.56
CA LEU A 153 16.39 -19.22 3.81
C LEU A 153 16.42 -18.79 2.34
N TRP A 154 16.62 -17.49 2.08
CA TRP A 154 16.78 -16.98 0.73
C TRP A 154 18.04 -17.50 0.03
N GLU A 155 19.15 -17.64 0.73
CA GLU A 155 20.38 -18.24 0.21
C GLU A 155 20.12 -19.67 -0.28
N SER A 156 19.46 -20.49 0.53
CA SER A 156 19.11 -21.87 0.15
C SER A 156 18.21 -21.95 -1.10
N ARG A 157 17.28 -20.99 -1.25
CA ARG A 157 16.38 -20.91 -2.42
C ARG A 157 17.10 -20.41 -3.66
N VAL A 158 17.98 -19.41 -3.51
CA VAL A 158 18.82 -18.91 -4.60
C VAL A 158 19.75 -20.00 -5.11
N GLU A 159 20.32 -20.81 -4.23
CA GLU A 159 21.09 -21.99 -4.65
C GLU A 159 20.25 -22.99 -5.43
N ALA A 160 19.02 -23.27 -4.99
CA ALA A 160 18.10 -24.14 -5.72
C ALA A 160 17.80 -23.58 -7.13
N PHE A 161 17.58 -22.27 -7.25
CA PHE A 161 17.40 -21.63 -8.57
C PHE A 161 18.62 -21.77 -9.47
N ARG A 162 19.83 -21.58 -8.94
CA ARG A 162 21.08 -21.73 -9.71
C ARG A 162 21.32 -23.17 -10.18
N ARG A 163 20.82 -24.18 -9.47
CA ARG A 163 20.93 -25.60 -9.86
C ARG A 163 19.88 -26.04 -10.88
N ALA A 164 18.79 -25.29 -11.01
CA ALA A 164 17.69 -25.58 -11.92
C ALA A 164 17.89 -24.97 -13.33
N GLU A 165 18.94 -24.16 -13.51
CA GLU A 165 19.41 -23.64 -14.80
C GLU A 165 20.39 -24.62 -15.47
#